data_AF-A0A447NQX1-F1
#
_entry.id   AF-A0A447NQX1-F1
#
_cell.length_a   1.000
_cell.length_b   1.000
_cell.length_c   1.000
_cell.angle_alpha   90.00
_cell.angle_beta   90.00
_cell.angle_gamma   90.00
#
_symmetry.space_group_name_H-M   'P 1'
#
loop_
_entity.id
_entity.type
_entity.pdbx_description
1 polymer ?
#
loop_
_entity_poly.entity_id
_entity_poly.type
_entity_poly.pdbx_seq_one_letter_code
_entity_poly.pdbx_strand_id
1 'polypeptide(L)'
;MTTHSGLFNQVILHCMTGVGCTDGTRQKAAALYEQYLAHPAGSSHIHNGLFGNYDGSPDWTTRAADNFLLLSSQDSDTAMMLSTDTLLTMLNPTPDTAWDNFYLLRARENVSTAQISPVELFRHDFPVFLAAFNQQAAQRRFGELIDIILSTEEHEELNQQFILLPPRTRNIPP
;
A
#
# COMPACT_ATOMS: atom_id res chain seq x y z
N MET A 1 -12.13 1.46 -13.24
CA MET A 1 -11.87 0.97 -11.88
C MET A 1 -10.88 -0.18 -11.90
N THR A 2 -11.08 -1.23 -12.70
CA THR A 2 -10.19 -2.40 -12.78
C THR A 2 -8.90 -2.19 -13.59
N THR A 3 -8.95 -1.53 -14.75
CA THR A 3 -7.75 -1.24 -15.58
C THR A 3 -6.71 -0.37 -14.88
N HIS A 4 -7.15 0.50 -13.97
CA HIS A 4 -6.29 1.35 -13.14
C HIS A 4 -6.51 1.04 -11.66
N SER A 5 -6.55 -0.26 -11.33
CA SER A 5 -6.78 -0.79 -9.98
C SER A 5 -5.94 -0.09 -8.92
N GLY A 6 -4.64 0.10 -9.17
CA GLY A 6 -3.74 0.77 -8.20
C GLY A 6 -4.12 2.21 -7.88
N LEU A 7 -4.47 3.02 -8.88
CA LEU A 7 -4.92 4.41 -8.66
C LEU A 7 -6.30 4.45 -8.01
N PHE A 8 -7.21 3.58 -8.45
CA PHE A 8 -8.55 3.49 -7.89
C PHE A 8 -8.49 3.15 -6.38
N ASN A 9 -7.74 2.12 -5.99
CA ASN A 9 -7.61 1.73 -4.58
C ASN A 9 -6.97 2.83 -3.72
N GLN A 10 -5.99 3.60 -4.24
CA GLN A 10 -5.45 4.77 -3.54
C GLN A 10 -6.50 5.85 -3.26
N VAL A 11 -7.33 6.17 -4.27
CA VAL A 11 -8.40 7.16 -4.11
C VAL A 11 -9.41 6.71 -3.07
N ILE A 12 -9.86 5.45 -3.13
CA ILE A 12 -10.80 4.89 -2.17
C ILE A 12 -10.20 4.92 -0.76
N LEU A 13 -8.95 4.48 -0.59
CA LEU A 13 -8.27 4.52 0.69
C LEU A 13 -8.26 5.92 1.30
N HIS A 14 -7.84 6.93 0.53
CA HIS A 14 -7.77 8.31 1.04
C HIS A 14 -9.15 8.89 1.33
N CYS A 15 -10.18 8.55 0.55
CA CYS A 15 -11.57 8.92 0.86
C CYS A 15 -12.04 8.28 2.17
N MET A 16 -11.69 7.02 2.42
CA MET A 16 -12.11 6.28 3.61
C MET A 16 -11.30 6.62 4.88
N THR A 17 -10.11 7.18 4.75
CA THR A 17 -9.20 7.43 5.88
C THR A 17 -8.91 8.91 6.15
N GLY A 18 -9.09 9.79 5.16
CA GLY A 18 -8.76 11.21 5.26
C GLY A 18 -9.64 11.92 6.29
N VAL A 19 -9.04 12.61 7.26
CA VAL A 19 -9.75 13.29 8.35
C VAL A 19 -10.69 14.39 7.83
N GLY A 20 -10.34 15.04 6.71
CA GLY A 20 -11.16 16.08 6.07
C GLY A 20 -12.27 15.58 5.14
N CYS A 21 -12.42 14.26 4.93
CA CYS A 21 -13.45 13.72 4.05
C CYS A 21 -14.82 13.71 4.73
N THR A 22 -15.81 14.32 4.07
CA THR A 22 -17.21 14.31 4.49
C THR A 22 -17.82 12.91 4.40
N ASP A 23 -18.87 12.66 5.17
CA ASP A 23 -19.59 11.37 5.14
C ASP A 23 -20.12 11.04 3.74
N GLY A 24 -20.59 12.05 2.99
CA GLY A 24 -21.02 11.87 1.60
C GLY A 24 -19.88 11.40 0.68
N THR A 25 -18.64 11.85 0.93
CA THR A 25 -17.46 11.37 0.21
C THR A 25 -17.17 9.90 0.55
N ARG A 26 -17.22 9.54 1.84
CA ARG A 26 -17.00 8.16 2.29
C ARG A 26 -18.07 7.21 1.75
N GLN A 27 -19.35 7.58 1.80
CA GLN A 27 -20.45 6.80 1.27
C GLN A 27 -20.30 6.57 -0.23
N LYS A 28 -19.93 7.61 -0.98
CA LYS A 28 -19.70 7.48 -2.43
C LYS A 28 -18.49 6.60 -2.74
N ALA A 29 -17.42 6.69 -1.96
CA ALA A 29 -16.26 5.81 -2.10
C ALA A 29 -16.63 4.35 -1.81
N ALA A 30 -17.34 4.07 -0.71
CA ALA A 30 -17.82 2.73 -0.39
C ALA A 30 -18.69 2.15 -1.52
N ALA A 31 -19.64 2.91 -2.05
CA ALA A 31 -20.51 2.47 -3.15
C ALA A 31 -19.73 2.21 -4.45
N LEU A 32 -18.70 3.01 -4.77
CA LEU A 32 -17.82 2.74 -5.91
C LEU A 32 -16.98 1.49 -5.68
N TYR A 33 -16.57 1.25 -4.45
CA TYR A 33 -15.80 0.06 -4.10
C TYR A 33 -16.64 -1.22 -4.24
N GLU A 34 -17.89 -1.20 -3.79
CA GLU A 34 -18.82 -2.32 -4.02
C GLU A 34 -18.99 -2.64 -5.51
N GLN A 35 -19.08 -1.63 -6.38
CA GLN A 35 -19.13 -1.85 -7.83
C GLN A 35 -17.84 -2.47 -8.38
N TYR A 36 -16.69 -2.08 -7.83
CA TYR A 36 -15.40 -2.68 -8.18
C TYR A 36 -15.32 -4.15 -7.74
N LEU A 37 -15.79 -4.47 -6.53
CA LEU A 37 -15.83 -5.83 -6.01
C LEU A 37 -16.83 -6.73 -6.76
N ALA A 38 -17.95 -6.17 -7.22
CA ALA A 38 -18.94 -6.89 -8.03
C ALA A 38 -18.46 -7.17 -9.47
N HIS A 39 -17.41 -6.50 -9.94
CA HIS A 39 -16.83 -6.75 -11.26
C HIS A 39 -16.26 -8.19 -11.33
N PRO A 40 -16.42 -8.95 -12.44
CA PRO A 40 -15.96 -10.35 -12.52
C PRO A 40 -14.49 -10.59 -12.13
N ALA A 41 -13.62 -9.65 -12.49
CA ALA A 41 -12.21 -9.66 -12.10
C ALA A 41 -12.00 -9.55 -10.58
N GLY A 42 -12.81 -8.75 -9.87
CA GLY A 42 -12.75 -8.62 -8.40
C GLY A 42 -13.46 -9.75 -7.68
N SER A 43 -14.70 -10.06 -8.07
CA SER A 43 -15.56 -11.03 -7.38
C SER A 43 -14.99 -12.45 -7.34
N SER A 44 -14.16 -12.81 -8.32
CA SER A 44 -13.50 -14.11 -8.36
C SER A 44 -12.58 -14.38 -7.15
N HIS A 45 -12.05 -13.33 -6.51
CA HIS A 45 -11.08 -13.44 -5.41
C HIS A 45 -11.67 -13.26 -4.01
N ILE A 46 -12.97 -12.91 -3.91
CA ILE A 46 -13.62 -12.50 -2.65
C ILE A 46 -14.20 -13.68 -1.86
N HIS A 47 -14.36 -14.85 -2.48
CA HIS A 47 -15.03 -16.02 -1.87
C HIS A 47 -14.10 -16.93 -1.07
N ASN A 48 -13.15 -16.35 -0.33
CA ASN A 48 -12.11 -17.09 0.40
C ASN A 48 -12.33 -17.15 1.91
N GLY A 49 -13.39 -16.53 2.44
CA GLY A 49 -13.65 -16.47 3.89
C GLY A 49 -12.64 -15.62 4.67
N LEU A 50 -11.90 -14.74 3.98
CA LEU A 50 -10.88 -13.86 4.57
C LEU A 50 -11.19 -12.38 4.36
N PHE A 51 -11.91 -12.05 3.28
CA PHE A 51 -12.11 -10.66 2.85
C PHE A 51 -13.08 -9.90 3.77
N GLY A 52 -12.67 -8.70 4.20
CA GLY A 52 -13.50 -7.72 4.89
C GLY A 52 -14.30 -8.29 6.07
N ASN A 53 -15.63 -8.29 5.93
CA ASN A 53 -16.59 -8.79 6.92
C ASN A 53 -16.88 -10.29 6.82
N TYR A 54 -16.13 -11.04 6.01
CA TYR A 54 -16.30 -12.46 5.71
C TYR A 54 -17.53 -12.84 4.87
N ASP A 55 -18.41 -11.89 4.56
CA ASP A 55 -19.60 -12.07 3.71
C ASP A 55 -19.42 -11.45 2.31
N GLY A 56 -18.18 -11.15 1.93
CA GLY A 56 -17.82 -10.62 0.61
C GLY A 56 -17.91 -9.10 0.48
N SER A 57 -18.08 -8.39 1.61
CA SER A 57 -18.05 -6.93 1.67
C SER A 57 -16.92 -6.44 2.58
N PRO A 58 -16.40 -5.22 2.38
CA PRO A 58 -15.46 -4.62 3.32
C PRO A 58 -16.13 -4.35 4.67
N ASP A 59 -15.38 -4.50 5.77
CA ASP A 59 -15.75 -3.99 7.08
C ASP A 59 -15.10 -2.61 7.30
N TRP A 60 -15.82 -1.55 6.89
CA TRP A 60 -15.33 -0.17 7.05
C TRP A 60 -15.32 0.34 8.50
N THR A 61 -15.80 -0.44 9.47
CA THR A 61 -15.80 -0.03 10.89
C THR A 61 -14.44 -0.19 11.55
N THR A 62 -13.56 -1.03 10.98
CA THR A 62 -12.21 -1.27 11.47
C THR A 62 -11.19 -1.15 10.34
N ARG A 63 -10.02 -0.61 10.66
CA ARG A 63 -8.91 -0.49 9.70
C ARG A 63 -8.09 -1.77 9.59
N ALA A 64 -8.18 -2.65 10.58
CA ALA A 64 -7.47 -3.92 10.63
C ALA A 64 -8.10 -5.01 9.75
N ALA A 65 -9.36 -4.83 9.30
CA ALA A 65 -9.98 -5.77 8.37
C ALA A 65 -9.34 -5.66 6.98
N ASP A 66 -9.20 -6.81 6.33
CA ASP A 66 -8.66 -6.98 4.97
C ASP A 66 -9.67 -6.50 3.92
N ASN A 67 -9.86 -5.19 3.89
CA ASN A 67 -10.89 -4.49 3.12
C ASN A 67 -10.48 -4.23 1.67
N PHE A 68 -9.19 -4.32 1.34
CA PHE A 68 -8.69 -3.93 0.03
C PHE A 68 -8.26 -5.14 -0.78
N LEU A 69 -8.76 -5.21 -2.01
CA LEU A 69 -8.35 -6.16 -3.05
C LEU A 69 -7.77 -5.37 -4.23
N LEU A 70 -6.47 -5.54 -4.49
CA LEU A 70 -5.78 -4.94 -5.64
C LEU A 70 -5.61 -6.00 -6.70
N LEU A 71 -6.10 -5.75 -7.91
CA LEU A 71 -5.81 -6.60 -9.08
C LEU A 71 -4.38 -6.36 -9.60
N SER A 72 -3.71 -7.43 -10.01
CA SER A 72 -2.43 -7.32 -10.71
C SER A 72 -2.58 -6.57 -12.04
N SER A 73 -1.53 -5.84 -12.41
CA SER A 73 -1.44 -5.13 -13.69
C SER A 73 -1.07 -6.04 -14.88
N GLN A 74 -0.64 -7.27 -14.62
CA GLN A 74 -0.18 -8.22 -15.64
C GLN A 74 -1.07 -9.47 -15.73
N ASP A 75 -1.47 -10.02 -14.59
CA ASP A 75 -2.20 -11.28 -14.51
C ASP A 75 -3.57 -11.08 -13.85
N SER A 76 -4.65 -11.31 -14.59
CA SER A 76 -6.01 -11.16 -14.09
C SER A 76 -6.38 -12.15 -12.98
N ASP A 77 -5.69 -13.29 -12.93
CA ASP A 77 -5.91 -14.32 -11.91
C ASP A 77 -5.08 -14.09 -10.65
N THR A 78 -4.26 -13.03 -10.62
CA THR A 78 -3.48 -12.60 -9.46
C THR A 78 -4.06 -11.34 -8.82
N ALA A 79 -4.26 -11.38 -7.50
CA ALA A 79 -4.70 -10.24 -6.70
C ALA A 79 -3.95 -10.19 -5.36
N MET A 80 -3.90 -9.02 -4.76
CA MET A 80 -3.35 -8.80 -3.42
C MET A 80 -4.47 -8.34 -2.49
N MET A 81 -4.60 -8.99 -1.34
CA MET A 81 -5.58 -8.65 -0.32
C MET A 81 -4.87 -8.20 0.95
N LEU A 82 -5.27 -7.04 1.49
CA LEU A 82 -4.64 -6.44 2.65
C LEU A 82 -5.57 -5.48 3.39
N SER A 83 -5.20 -5.19 4.64
CA SER A 83 -5.92 -4.27 5.50
C SER A 83 -5.76 -2.80 5.09
N THR A 84 -6.62 -1.95 5.67
CA THR A 84 -6.54 -0.50 5.48
C THR A 84 -5.23 0.06 6.06
N ASP A 85 -4.82 -0.42 7.24
CA ASP A 85 -3.58 0.03 7.91
C ASP A 85 -2.34 -0.42 7.15
N THR A 86 -2.31 -1.66 6.66
CA THR A 86 -1.21 -2.14 5.80
C THR A 86 -1.13 -1.31 4.52
N LEU A 87 -2.25 -1.06 3.85
CA LEU A 87 -2.24 -0.31 2.60
C LEU A 87 -1.75 1.14 2.79
N LEU A 88 -2.12 1.79 3.90
CA LEU A 88 -1.61 3.13 4.25
C LEU A 88 -0.08 3.14 4.40
N THR A 89 0.46 2.18 5.14
CA THR A 89 1.90 2.10 5.38
C THR A 89 2.67 1.71 4.11
N MET A 90 2.17 0.79 3.29
CA MET A 90 2.82 0.44 2.03
C MET A 90 2.79 1.57 0.98
N LEU A 91 1.78 2.44 0.98
CA LEU A 91 1.73 3.59 0.07
C LEU A 91 2.58 4.77 0.56
N ASN A 92 2.71 4.95 1.87
CA ASN A 92 3.53 5.98 2.48
C ASN A 92 4.41 5.37 3.58
N PRO A 93 5.52 4.70 3.19
CA PRO A 93 6.30 3.88 4.11
C PRO A 93 7.04 4.71 5.15
N THR A 94 7.01 4.20 6.38
CA THR A 94 7.94 4.54 7.45
C THR A 94 9.17 3.62 7.37
N PRO A 95 10.28 3.94 8.08
CA PRO A 95 11.48 3.10 8.09
C PRO A 95 11.23 1.62 8.43
N ASP A 96 10.25 1.34 9.29
CA ASP A 96 9.89 0.00 9.77
C ASP A 96 8.71 -0.64 9.01
N THR A 97 8.35 -0.12 7.84
CA THR A 97 7.25 -0.68 7.04
C THR A 97 7.59 -2.11 6.59
N ALA A 98 6.71 -3.04 6.94
CA ALA A 98 6.76 -4.43 6.50
C ALA A 98 6.10 -4.59 5.12
N TRP A 99 6.74 -5.34 4.23
CA TRP A 99 6.30 -5.55 2.83
C TRP A 99 5.82 -6.97 2.55
N ASP A 100 5.43 -7.69 3.58
CA ASP A 100 4.95 -9.08 3.56
C ASP A 100 3.61 -9.26 4.30
N ASN A 101 3.04 -8.18 4.84
CA ASN A 101 1.76 -8.18 5.57
C ASN A 101 0.53 -8.14 4.64
N PHE A 102 0.49 -9.02 3.65
CA PHE A 102 -0.64 -9.18 2.74
C PHE A 102 -0.84 -10.64 2.34
N TYR A 103 -2.04 -10.95 1.86
CA TYR A 103 -2.35 -12.22 1.22
C TYR A 103 -2.19 -12.09 -0.30
N LEU A 104 -1.42 -12.98 -0.91
CA LEU A 104 -1.31 -13.06 -2.37
C LEU A 104 -2.30 -14.11 -2.86
N LEU A 105 -3.29 -13.68 -3.62
CA LEU A 105 -4.31 -14.55 -4.18
C LEU A 105 -3.93 -14.88 -5.63
N ARG A 106 -3.80 -16.16 -5.97
CA ARG A 106 -3.66 -16.64 -7.35
C ARG A 106 -4.66 -17.74 -7.62
N ALA A 107 -5.37 -17.65 -8.75
CA ALA A 107 -6.41 -18.61 -9.09
C ALA A 107 -7.38 -18.87 -7.92
N ARG A 108 -7.68 -17.82 -7.13
CA ARG A 108 -8.59 -17.81 -5.97
C ARG A 108 -8.07 -18.50 -4.71
N GLU A 109 -6.80 -18.90 -4.67
CA GLU A 109 -6.16 -19.49 -3.49
C GLU A 109 -5.11 -18.56 -2.91
N ASN A 110 -4.93 -18.63 -1.58
CA ASN A 110 -3.86 -17.91 -0.90
C ASN A 110 -2.52 -18.61 -1.12
N VAL A 111 -1.57 -17.90 -1.72
CA VAL A 111 -0.23 -18.38 -2.04
C VAL A 111 0.77 -17.90 -1.00
N SER A 112 1.64 -18.80 -0.56
CA SER A 112 2.75 -18.44 0.32
C SER A 112 3.70 -17.43 -0.34
N THR A 113 3.92 -16.31 0.34
CA THR A 113 4.81 -15.22 -0.08
C THR A 113 6.24 -15.40 0.42
N ALA A 114 6.53 -16.39 1.27
CA ALA A 114 7.82 -16.57 1.94
C ALA A 114 9.05 -16.70 1.00
N GLN A 115 8.84 -17.13 -0.25
CA GLN A 115 9.90 -17.28 -1.25
C GLN A 115 9.79 -16.26 -2.39
N ILE A 116 8.80 -15.38 -2.36
CA ILE A 116 8.57 -14.39 -3.41
C ILE A 116 9.28 -13.10 -3.00
N SER A 117 10.14 -12.61 -3.88
CA SER A 117 10.78 -11.31 -3.69
C SER A 117 9.74 -10.19 -3.82
N PRO A 118 9.50 -9.37 -2.78
CA PRO A 118 8.50 -8.29 -2.84
C PRO A 118 8.79 -7.30 -3.98
N VAL A 119 10.06 -7.02 -4.27
CA VAL A 119 10.44 -6.09 -5.35
C VAL A 119 10.05 -6.61 -6.74
N GLU A 120 10.20 -7.92 -7.00
CA GLU A 120 9.78 -8.51 -8.28
C GLU A 120 8.25 -8.52 -8.39
N LEU A 121 7.57 -8.86 -7.30
CA LEU A 121 6.10 -8.81 -7.23
C LEU A 121 5.57 -7.40 -7.50
N PHE A 122 6.17 -6.36 -6.91
CA PHE A 122 5.75 -4.98 -7.14
C PHE A 122 6.14 -4.48 -8.53
N ARG A 123 7.26 -4.94 -9.09
CA ARG A 123 7.68 -4.55 -10.44
C ARG A 123 6.68 -5.02 -11.49
N HIS A 124 6.23 -6.27 -11.38
CA HIS A 124 5.38 -6.90 -12.39
C HIS A 124 3.90 -6.71 -12.07
N ASP A 125 3.46 -7.11 -10.88
CA ASP A 125 2.04 -7.21 -10.57
C ASP A 125 1.48 -5.94 -9.94
N PHE A 126 2.22 -5.29 -9.02
CA PHE A 126 1.72 -4.15 -8.25
C PHE A 126 2.64 -2.91 -8.31
N PRO A 127 2.76 -2.24 -9.47
CA PRO A 127 3.66 -1.10 -9.65
C PRO A 127 3.40 0.08 -8.69
N VAL A 128 2.20 0.16 -8.12
CA VAL A 128 1.82 1.17 -7.13
C VAL A 128 2.74 1.18 -5.92
N PHE A 129 3.28 0.02 -5.53
CA PHE A 129 4.17 -0.11 -4.38
C PHE A 129 5.65 0.02 -4.74
N LEU A 130 6.02 -0.14 -6.02
CA LEU A 130 7.42 -0.17 -6.44
C LEU A 130 8.15 1.14 -6.11
N ALA A 131 7.51 2.29 -6.36
CA ALA A 131 8.08 3.59 -6.09
C ALA A 131 8.33 3.79 -4.58
N ALA A 132 7.33 3.48 -3.76
CA ALA A 132 7.40 3.57 -2.31
C ALA A 132 8.47 2.62 -1.73
N PHE A 133 8.52 1.38 -2.20
CA PHE A 133 9.53 0.39 -1.81
C PHE A 133 10.96 0.87 -2.10
N ASN A 134 11.20 1.34 -3.32
CA ASN A 134 12.52 1.85 -3.71
C ASN A 134 12.90 3.12 -2.94
N GLN A 135 11.93 4.00 -2.67
CA GLN A 135 12.15 5.20 -1.89
C GLN A 135 12.57 4.87 -0.46
N GLN A 136 11.87 3.95 0.22
CA GLN A 136 12.25 3.53 1.58
C GLN A 136 13.64 2.88 1.60
N ALA A 137 13.96 2.03 0.61
CA ALA A 137 15.29 1.42 0.51
C ALA A 137 16.40 2.47 0.33
N ALA A 138 16.16 3.51 -0.48
CA ALA A 138 17.08 4.62 -0.65
C ALA A 138 17.22 5.46 0.63
N GLN A 139 16.10 5.76 1.30
CA GLN A 139 16.08 6.50 2.57
C GLN A 139 16.84 5.74 3.67
N ARG A 140 16.65 4.43 3.79
CA ARG A 140 17.37 3.60 4.76
C ARG A 140 18.88 3.62 4.55
N ARG A 141 19.34 3.40 3.30
CA ARG A 141 20.78 3.46 2.97
C ARG A 141 21.38 4.83 3.25
N PHE A 142 20.62 5.90 2.98
CA PHE A 142 21.06 7.25 3.29
C PHE A 142 21.11 7.48 4.80
N GLY A 143 20.12 7.01 5.56
CA GLY A 143 20.12 7.03 7.02
C GLY A 143 21.34 6.32 7.61
N GLU A 144 21.62 5.10 7.15
CA GLU A 144 22.82 4.34 7.56
C GLU A 144 24.12 5.13 7.30
N LEU A 145 24.21 5.87 6.19
CA LEU A 145 25.35 6.74 5.89
C LEU A 145 25.40 7.96 6.81
N ILE A 146 24.26 8.56 7.14
CA ILE A 146 24.17 9.66 8.10
C ILE A 146 24.60 9.20 9.50
N ASP A 147 24.18 8.02 9.95
CA ASP A 147 24.57 7.46 11.25
C ASP A 147 26.07 7.19 11.34
N ILE A 148 26.71 6.81 10.22
CA ILE A 148 28.18 6.65 10.14
C ILE A 148 28.90 8.00 10.27
N ILE A 149 28.38 9.07 9.68
CA ILE A 149 29.04 10.40 9.65
C ILE A 149 28.73 11.21 10.92
N LEU A 150 27.48 11.19 11.33
CA LEU A 150 26.91 11.90 12.47
C LEU A 150 26.47 10.85 13.48
N SER A 151 27.40 10.43 14.33
CA SER A 151 27.12 9.42 15.35
C SER A 151 25.89 9.81 16.16
N THR A 152 24.99 8.86 16.35
CA THR A 152 23.77 9.04 17.15
C THR A 152 24.06 9.34 18.61
N GLU A 153 25.28 9.04 19.09
CA GLU A 153 25.70 9.28 20.48
C GLU A 153 26.26 10.69 20.71
N GLU A 154 26.88 11.30 19.69
CA GLU A 154 27.55 12.60 19.82
C GLU A 154 26.78 13.75 19.14
N HIS A 155 26.00 13.46 18.09
CA HIS A 155 25.39 14.46 17.22
C HIS A 155 23.89 14.22 16.97
N GLU A 156 23.17 13.67 17.95
CA GLU A 156 21.76 13.25 17.85
C GLU A 156 20.84 14.32 17.19
N GLU A 157 20.91 15.57 17.65
CA GLU A 157 20.06 16.66 17.12
C GLU A 157 20.36 16.96 15.64
N LEU A 158 21.63 16.96 15.25
CA LEU A 158 22.07 17.17 13.87
C LEU A 158 21.72 15.97 12.98
N ASN A 159 21.90 14.75 13.48
CA ASN A 159 21.54 13.51 12.80
C ASN A 159 20.03 13.52 12.46
N GLN A 160 19.16 13.82 13.43
CA GLN A 160 17.71 13.90 13.22
C GLN A 160 17.31 14.99 12.21
N GLN A 161 17.95 16.16 12.26
CA GLN A 161 17.70 17.20 11.26
C GLN A 161 18.04 16.73 9.84
N PHE A 162 19.14 16.00 9.65
CA PHE A 162 19.52 15.49 8.32
C PHE A 162 18.60 14.38 7.81
N ILE A 163 18.10 13.51 8.69
CA ILE A 163 17.15 12.44 8.32
C ILE A 163 15.76 13.01 8.00
N LEU A 164 15.30 14.02 8.75
CA LEU A 164 13.96 14.59 8.61
C LEU A 164 13.85 15.65 7.50
N LEU A 165 14.96 16.09 6.91
CA LEU A 165 14.94 17.02 5.79
C LEU A 165 14.30 16.37 4.56
N PRO A 166 13.14 16.85 4.07
CA PRO A 166 12.59 16.36 2.82
C PRO A 166 13.58 16.69 1.69
N PRO A 167 13.68 15.84 0.64
CA PRO A 167 14.51 16.14 -0.51
C PRO A 167 14.03 17.45 -1.13
N ARG A 168 14.77 18.54 -0.89
CA ARG A 168 14.53 19.79 -1.59
C ARG A 168 14.85 19.54 -3.06
N THR A 169 13.83 19.47 -3.91
CA THR A 169 14.02 19.67 -5.35
C THR A 169 14.68 21.04 -5.51
N ARG A 170 15.99 21.06 -5.78
CA ARG A 170 16.65 22.27 -6.24
C ARG A 170 16.05 22.55 -7.61
N ASN A 171 15.10 23.48 -7.68
CA ASN A 171 14.84 24.20 -8.90
C ASN A 171 16.15 24.88 -9.27
N ILE A 172 16.87 24.33 -10.25
CA ILE A 172 17.96 25.02 -10.92
C ILE A 172 17.23 25.96 -11.89
N PRO A 173 17.23 27.29 -11.65
CA PRO A 173 16.70 28.21 -12.63
C PRO A 173 17.60 28.20 -13.88
N PRO A 174 17.04 28.52 -15.06
CA PRO A 174 17.71 28.40 -16.36
C PRO A 174 18.99 29.25 -16.47
#